data_AF-A0A840NAZ7-F1
#
_entry.id   AF-A0A840NAZ7-F1
#
_cell.length_a   1.000
_cell.length_b   1.000
_cell.length_c   1.000
_cell.angle_alpha   90.00
_cell.angle_beta   90.00
_cell.angle_gamma   90.00
#
_symmetry.space_group_name_H-M   'P 1'
#
loop_
_entity.id
_entity.type
_entity.pdbx_description
1 polymer ?
#
loop_
_entity_poly.entity_id
_entity_poly.type
_entity_poly.pdbx_seq_one_letter_code
_entity_poly.pdbx_strand_id
1 'polypeptide(L)'
;MREEDEATLDVARGDVALSKHLKNSLGVLRDKVDDPNFKRLVDDVLAGKQGLRDAFTSDAFSAALDPLVRKGAEDYDKLSEQERSELAKTGEQQFAELREQERTAAPPNRSRPEVPEEDEDFSQRSWLE
;
A
#
# COMPACT_ATOMS: atom_id res chain seq x y z
N MET A 1 17.76 -15.97 -22.28
CA MET A 1 16.87 -16.46 -21.21
C MET A 1 15.91 -15.33 -20.91
N ARG A 2 14.61 -15.54 -21.10
CA ARG A 2 13.60 -14.49 -20.87
C ARG A 2 13.39 -14.42 -19.36
N GLU A 3 13.70 -13.27 -18.77
CA GLU A 3 13.26 -12.94 -17.42
C GLU A 3 11.75 -12.97 -17.44
N GLU A 4 11.18 -13.84 -16.63
CA GLU A 4 9.75 -13.95 -16.43
C GLU A 4 9.34 -12.61 -15.81
N ASP A 5 8.72 -11.74 -16.61
CA ASP A 5 7.97 -10.58 -16.12
C ASP A 5 6.99 -11.12 -15.07
N GLU A 6 7.41 -11.08 -13.81
CA GLU A 6 6.56 -11.34 -12.65
C GLU A 6 5.50 -10.26 -12.73
N ALA A 7 4.40 -10.57 -13.43
CA ALA A 7 3.28 -9.68 -13.71
C ALA A 7 2.85 -9.07 -12.39
N THR A 8 3.46 -7.94 -12.08
CA THR A 8 3.30 -7.29 -10.79
C THR A 8 1.92 -6.71 -10.95
N LEU A 9 0.95 -7.33 -10.29
CA LEU A 9 -0.43 -6.91 -10.35
C LEU A 9 -0.41 -5.41 -10.11
N ASP A 10 -0.82 -4.64 -11.11
CA ASP A 10 -0.73 -3.19 -11.03
C ASP A 10 -1.85 -2.69 -10.14
N VAL A 11 -1.64 -2.87 -8.84
CA VAL A 11 -2.60 -2.52 -7.80
C VAL A 11 -2.59 -1.01 -7.56
N ALA A 12 -1.46 -0.37 -7.86
CA ALA A 12 -1.17 1.02 -7.54
C ALA A 12 -1.06 1.95 -8.78
N ARG A 13 -1.52 1.53 -9.95
CA ARG A 13 -1.51 2.32 -11.20
C ARG A 13 -0.10 2.79 -11.59
N GLY A 14 0.83 1.84 -11.71
CA GLY A 14 2.20 2.01 -12.19
C GLY A 14 3.26 2.03 -11.08
N ASP A 15 2.85 2.09 -9.81
CA ASP A 15 3.80 2.05 -8.69
C ASP A 15 4.13 0.59 -8.31
N VAL A 16 5.25 0.11 -8.84
CA VAL A 16 5.76 -1.26 -8.62
C VAL A 16 6.15 -1.48 -7.15
N ALA A 17 6.69 -0.46 -6.46
CA ALA A 17 7.09 -0.58 -5.07
C ALA A 17 5.86 -0.73 -4.16
N LEU A 18 4.85 0.12 -4.37
CA LEU A 18 3.59 0.05 -3.65
C LEU A 18 2.82 -1.25 -3.96
N SER A 19 2.86 -1.72 -5.21
CA SER A 19 2.23 -2.99 -5.60
C SER A 19 2.89 -4.20 -4.90
N LYS A 20 4.23 -4.21 -4.77
CA LYS A 20 4.95 -5.23 -4.00
C LYS A 20 4.65 -5.16 -2.51
N HIS A 21 4.60 -3.95 -1.94
CA HIS A 21 4.24 -3.75 -0.54
C HIS A 21 2.84 -4.33 -0.24
N LEU A 22 1.84 -3.96 -1.06
CA LEU A 22 0.47 -4.46 -0.93
C LEU A 22 0.38 -5.98 -1.05
N LYS A 23 1.12 -6.59 -2.00
CA LYS A 23 1.21 -8.05 -2.15
C LYS A 23 1.70 -8.72 -0.85
N ASN A 24 2.75 -8.17 -0.24
CA ASN A 24 3.29 -8.67 1.02
C ASN A 24 2.30 -8.50 2.17
N SER A 25 1.63 -7.35 2.27
CA SER A 25 0.60 -7.09 3.29
C SER A 25 -0.57 -8.09 3.19
N LEU A 26 -1.02 -8.42 1.97
CA LEU A 26 -2.06 -9.41 1.74
C LEU A 26 -1.62 -10.82 2.17
N GLY A 27 -0.35 -11.18 1.92
CA GLY A 27 0.22 -12.44 2.40
C GLY A 27 0.16 -12.55 3.92
N VAL A 28 0.60 -11.51 4.64
CA VAL A 28 0.53 -11.46 6.11
C VAL A 28 -0.92 -11.60 6.60
N LEU A 29 -1.88 -10.98 5.90
CA LEU A 29 -3.28 -11.03 6.29
C LEU A 29 -3.88 -12.42 6.09
N ARG A 30 -3.52 -13.10 4.98
CA ARG A 30 -3.90 -14.50 4.71
C ARG A 30 -3.45 -15.45 5.81
N ASP A 31 -2.25 -15.25 6.34
CA ASP A 31 -1.69 -16.11 7.38
C ASP A 31 -2.32 -15.88 8.76
N LYS A 32 -2.79 -14.65 9.03
CA LYS A 32 -3.40 -14.27 10.32
C LYS A 32 -4.90 -14.56 10.40
N VAL A 33 -5.59 -14.59 9.28
CA VAL A 33 -7.04 -14.79 9.22
C VAL A 33 -7.35 -16.25 8.92
N ASP A 34 -7.98 -16.96 9.85
CA ASP A 34 -8.35 -18.36 9.66
C ASP A 34 -9.74 -18.55 9.03
N ASP A 35 -9.97 -17.89 7.90
CA ASP A 35 -11.19 -18.04 7.10
C ASP A 35 -10.85 -18.61 5.70
N PRO A 36 -11.37 -19.79 5.31
CA PRO A 36 -11.06 -20.41 4.03
C PRO A 36 -11.50 -19.62 2.79
N ASN A 37 -12.60 -18.85 2.90
CA ASN A 37 -13.10 -18.03 1.80
C ASN A 37 -12.22 -16.79 1.61
N PHE A 38 -11.80 -16.19 2.72
CA PHE A 38 -10.84 -15.09 2.73
C PHE A 38 -9.48 -15.52 2.16
N LYS A 39 -8.95 -16.69 2.58
CA LYS A 39 -7.69 -17.21 2.05
C LYS A 39 -7.75 -17.41 0.54
N ARG A 40 -8.85 -17.98 0.03
CA ARG A 40 -9.08 -18.16 -1.42
C ARG A 40 -9.16 -16.81 -2.15
N LEU A 41 -9.89 -15.85 -1.59
CA LEU A 41 -9.99 -14.50 -2.14
C LEU A 41 -8.61 -13.86 -2.28
N VAL A 42 -7.78 -13.93 -1.24
CA VAL A 42 -6.41 -13.40 -1.28
C VAL A 42 -5.57 -14.15 -2.31
N ASP A 43 -5.67 -15.47 -2.40
CA ASP A 43 -4.96 -16.27 -3.41
C ASP A 43 -5.33 -15.87 -4.84
N ASP A 44 -6.61 -15.62 -5.12
CA ASP A 44 -7.07 -15.20 -6.44
C ASP A 44 -6.63 -13.77 -6.78
N VAL A 45 -6.52 -12.88 -5.79
CA VAL A 45 -5.87 -11.58 -5.96
C VAL A 45 -4.38 -11.77 -6.25
N LEU A 46 -3.64 -12.50 -5.43
CA LEU A 46 -2.19 -12.69 -5.62
C LEU A 46 -1.85 -13.38 -6.97
N ALA A 47 -2.77 -14.19 -7.50
CA ALA A 47 -2.65 -14.87 -8.78
C ALA A 47 -3.07 -14.02 -9.99
N GLY A 48 -3.51 -12.77 -9.81
CA GLY A 48 -3.95 -11.93 -10.94
C GLY A 48 -5.33 -12.25 -11.50
N LYS A 49 -6.09 -13.14 -10.85
CA LYS A 49 -7.43 -13.54 -11.31
C LYS A 49 -8.51 -12.55 -10.92
N GLN A 50 -8.26 -11.77 -9.86
CA GLN A 50 -9.17 -10.74 -9.36
C GLN A 50 -8.40 -9.47 -8.97
N GLY A 51 -8.99 -8.31 -9.22
CA GLY A 51 -8.42 -7.04 -8.79
C GLY A 51 -8.54 -6.84 -7.28
N LEU A 52 -7.58 -6.13 -6.67
CA LEU A 52 -7.63 -5.83 -5.23
C LEU A 52 -8.89 -5.05 -4.86
N ARG A 53 -9.31 -4.08 -5.69
CA ARG A 53 -10.51 -3.28 -5.43
C ARG A 53 -11.76 -4.16 -5.37
N ASP A 54 -11.89 -5.10 -6.31
CA ASP A 54 -13.03 -6.01 -6.35
C ASP A 54 -13.03 -6.96 -5.14
N ALA A 55 -11.84 -7.41 -4.72
CA ALA A 55 -11.68 -8.19 -3.50
C ALA A 55 -12.06 -7.42 -2.24
N PHE A 56 -11.66 -6.16 -2.13
CA PHE A 56 -12.02 -5.29 -1.01
C PHE A 56 -13.54 -5.10 -0.89
N THR A 57 -14.26 -5.03 -2.01
CA THR A 57 -15.72 -4.91 -2.03
C THR A 57 -16.48 -6.23 -1.86
N SER A 58 -15.77 -7.36 -1.70
CA SER A 58 -16.40 -8.67 -1.61
C SER A 58 -16.91 -9.01 -0.21
N ASP A 59 -17.98 -9.79 -0.14
CA ASP A 59 -18.55 -10.27 1.12
C ASP A 59 -17.57 -11.13 1.93
N ALA A 60 -16.70 -11.89 1.25
CA ALA A 60 -15.68 -12.71 1.92
C ALA A 60 -14.62 -11.85 2.62
N PHE A 61 -14.35 -10.64 2.12
CA PHE A 61 -13.42 -9.71 2.75
C PHE A 61 -14.03 -9.07 4.00
N SER A 62 -15.25 -8.52 3.89
CA SER A 62 -15.96 -7.89 5.02
C SER A 62 -16.29 -8.90 6.12
N ALA A 63 -16.79 -10.09 5.77
CA ALA A 63 -17.10 -11.13 6.75
C ALA A 63 -15.88 -11.54 7.60
N ALA A 64 -14.69 -11.54 7.00
CA ALA A 64 -13.46 -11.89 7.69
C ALA A 64 -12.87 -10.75 8.53
N LEU A 65 -12.92 -9.50 8.03
CA LEU A 65 -12.24 -8.37 8.69
C LEU A 65 -13.14 -7.53 9.59
N ASP A 66 -14.44 -7.42 9.32
CA ASP A 66 -15.37 -6.61 10.13
C ASP A 66 -15.34 -6.99 11.61
N PRO A 67 -15.30 -8.27 12.01
CA PRO A 67 -15.19 -8.65 13.42
C PRO A 67 -13.88 -8.18 14.07
N LEU A 68 -12.78 -8.22 13.31
CA LEU A 68 -11.46 -7.79 13.79
C LEU A 68 -11.41 -6.28 13.97
N VAL A 69 -11.95 -5.53 13.01
CA VAL A 69 -12.06 -4.07 13.09
C VAL A 69 -12.93 -3.66 14.28
N ARG A 70 -14.09 -4.30 14.45
CA ARG A 70 -14.98 -4.01 15.58
C ARG A 70 -14.29 -4.26 16.92
N LYS A 71 -13.63 -5.41 17.06
CA LYS A 71 -12.85 -5.73 18.26
C LYS A 71 -11.74 -4.69 18.50
N GLY A 72 -11.01 -4.30 17.46
CA GLY A 72 -9.97 -3.29 17.56
C GLY A 72 -10.50 -1.92 18.01
N ALA A 73 -11.67 -1.51 17.51
CA ALA A 73 -12.34 -0.29 17.95
C ALA A 73 -12.77 -0.37 19.42
N GLU A 74 -13.37 -1.49 19.84
CA GLU A 74 -13.75 -1.73 21.23
C GLU A 74 -12.54 -1.72 22.18
N ASP A 75 -11.42 -2.32 21.75
CA ASP A 75 -10.19 -2.35 22.54
C ASP A 75 -9.53 -0.97 22.61
N TYR A 76 -9.56 -0.20 21.52
CA TYR A 76 -9.10 1.19 21.50
C TYR A 76 -9.92 2.09 22.43
N ASP A 77 -11.23 1.92 22.47
CA ASP A 77 -12.12 2.71 23.33
C ASP A 77 -11.84 2.50 24.82
N LYS A 78 -11.34 1.32 25.21
CA LYS A 78 -10.97 0.99 26.59
C LYS A 78 -9.63 1.60 27.02
N LEU A 79 -8.80 2.07 26.09
CA LEU A 79 -7.51 2.66 26.41
C LEU A 79 -7.66 4.04 27.06
N SER A 80 -6.85 4.31 28.07
CA SER A 80 -6.65 5.65 28.62
C SER A 80 -5.99 6.58 27.61
N GLU A 81 -6.07 7.89 27.83
CA GLU A 81 -5.43 8.88 26.95
C GLU A 81 -3.92 8.69 26.84
N GLN A 82 -3.27 8.27 27.93
CA GLN A 82 -1.84 7.97 27.93
C GLN A 82 -1.51 6.73 27.08
N GLU A 83 -2.27 5.64 27.24
CA GLU A 83 -2.09 4.42 26.43
C GLU A 83 -2.38 4.69 24.94
N ARG A 84 -3.37 5.54 24.63
CA ARG A 84 -3.64 5.98 23.26
C ARG A 84 -2.47 6.77 22.68
N SER A 85 -1.84 7.65 23.46
CA SER A 85 -0.66 8.40 23.03
C SER A 85 0.54 7.48 22.80
N GLU A 86 0.76 6.49 23.66
CA GLU A 86 1.81 5.49 23.47
C GLU A 86 1.57 4.67 22.20
N LEU A 87 0.34 4.19 21.98
CA LEU A 87 -0.04 3.48 20.77
C LEU A 87 0.20 4.32 19.50
N ALA A 88 -0.14 5.61 19.54
CA ALA A 88 0.12 6.53 18.44
C ALA A 88 1.63 6.67 18.16
N LYS A 89 2.46 6.86 19.19
CA LYS A 89 3.93 6.93 19.05
C LYS A 89 4.51 5.64 18.46
N THR A 90 4.06 4.48 18.93
CA THR A 90 4.48 3.19 18.38
C THR A 90 4.11 3.07 16.89
N GLY A 91 2.89 3.46 16.53
CA GLY A 91 2.47 3.48 15.12
C GLY A 91 3.34 4.41 14.27
N GLU A 92 3.58 5.65 14.73
CA GLU A 92 4.45 6.61 14.03
C GLU A 92 5.86 6.06 13.79
N GLN A 93 6.43 5.38 14.79
CA GLN A 93 7.74 4.73 14.68
C GLN A 93 7.73 3.62 13.62
N GLN A 94 6.73 2.72 13.66
CA GLN A 94 6.59 1.64 12.67
C GLN A 94 6.45 2.19 11.24
N PHE A 95 5.67 3.25 11.05
CA PHE A 95 5.53 3.90 9.74
C PHE A 95 6.82 4.62 9.30
N ALA A 96 7.59 5.18 10.23
CA ALA A 96 8.89 5.77 9.93
C ALA A 96 9.90 4.71 9.48
N GLU A 97 9.92 3.55 10.15
CA GLU A 97 10.78 2.41 9.76
C GLU A 97 10.41 1.87 8.38
N LEU A 98 9.12 1.71 8.08
CA LEU A 98 8.66 1.27 6.76
C LEU A 98 9.09 2.25 5.66
N ARG A 99 8.92 3.56 5.87
CA ARG A 99 9.37 4.58 4.90
C ARG A 99 10.88 4.52 4.66
N GLU A 100 11.68 4.29 5.69
CA GLU A 100 13.13 4.20 5.53
C GLU A 100 13.55 2.91 4.81
N GLN A 101 12.86 1.80 5.06
CA GLN A 101 13.05 0.54 4.32
C GLN A 101 12.70 0.72 2.83
N GLU A 102 11.62 1.43 2.50
CA GLU A 102 11.27 1.74 1.11
C GLU A 102 12.31 2.63 0.43
N ARG A 103 12.84 3.63 1.15
CA ARG A 103 13.91 4.51 0.64
C ARG A 103 15.22 3.76 0.36
N THR A 104 15.55 2.77 1.19
CA THR A 104 16.77 1.96 1.02
C THR A 104 16.60 0.81 0.03
N ALA A 105 15.38 0.30 -0.16
CA ALA A 105 15.05 -0.74 -1.13
C ALA A 105 14.80 -0.22 -2.55
N ALA A 106 14.53 1.07 -2.73
CA ALA A 106 14.42 1.69 -4.05
C ALA A 106 15.80 1.68 -4.76
N PRO A 107 15.91 1.11 -5.98
CA PRO A 107 17.15 1.20 -6.74
C PRO A 107 17.47 2.69 -7.01
N PRO A 108 18.76 3.09 -7.03
CA PRO A 108 19.13 4.45 -7.41
C PRO A 108 18.58 4.69 -8.83
N ASN A 109 17.65 5.63 -8.93
CA ASN A 109 16.99 6.01 -10.17
C ASN A 109 18.04 6.28 -11.26
N ARG A 110 18.20 5.34 -12.20
CA ARG A 110 18.84 5.62 -13.48
C ARG A 110 17.83 6.38 -14.31
N SER A 111 18.17 7.63 -14.62
CA SER A 111 17.48 8.48 -15.59
C SER A 111 16.20 9.16 -15.09
N ARG A 112 16.37 10.18 -14.23
CA ARG A 112 15.66 11.43 -14.52
C ARG A 112 16.34 12.00 -15.78
N PRO A 113 15.66 12.18 -16.93
CA PRO A 113 16.22 13.05 -17.94
C PRO A 113 16.41 14.40 -17.26
N GLU A 114 17.65 14.87 -17.23
CA GLU A 114 17.95 16.26 -16.96
C GLU A 114 17.13 17.04 -17.97
N VAL A 115 15.97 17.53 -17.55
CA VAL A 115 15.36 18.66 -18.23
C VAL A 115 16.44 19.72 -18.08
N PRO A 116 17.05 20.21 -19.19
CA PRO A 116 17.89 21.38 -19.08
C PRO A 116 17.03 22.42 -18.38
N GLU A 117 17.59 23.10 -17.39
CA GLU A 117 17.01 24.33 -16.87
C GLU A 117 17.06 25.34 -18.03
N GLU A 118 16.13 25.21 -18.98
CA GLU A 118 15.70 26.32 -19.79
C GLU A 118 15.00 27.21 -18.78
N ASP A 119 15.68 28.29 -18.40
CA ASP A 119 15.11 29.47 -17.81
C ASP A 119 13.95 29.93 -18.73
N GLU A 120 12.80 29.28 -18.62
CA GLU A 120 11.56 29.74 -19.19
C GLU A 120 11.20 30.99 -18.40
N ASP A 121 11.71 32.11 -18.88
CA ASP A 121 11.39 33.45 -18.47
C ASP A 121 9.87 33.67 -18.64
N PHE A 122 9.12 33.31 -17.61
CA PHE A 122 7.67 33.52 -17.51
C PHE A 122 7.28 35.01 -17.59
N SER A 123 8.22 35.95 -17.70
CA SER A 123 7.93 37.38 -17.89
C SER A 123 7.47 37.76 -19.30
N GLN A 124 7.61 36.88 -20.30
CA GLN A 124 7.24 37.21 -21.69
C GLN A 124 5.88 36.67 -22.15
N ARG A 125 5.09 36.02 -21.29
CA ARG A 125 3.71 35.62 -21.64
C ARG A 125 2.74 36.80 -21.45
N SER A 126 2.82 37.77 -22.35
CA SER A 126 1.80 38.81 -22.53
C SER A 126 0.50 38.16 -23.02
N TRP A 127 -0.35 37.72 -22.10
CA TRP A 127 -1.74 37.40 -22.39
C TRP A 127 -2.56 38.70 -22.41
N LEU A 128 -2.53 39.42 -23.53
CA LEU A 128 -3.62 40.30 -23.98
C LEU A 128 -3.32 40.79 -25.41
N GLU A 129 -4.01 40.22 -26.40
CA GLU A 129 -4.82 40.91 -27.43
C GLU A 129 -5.55 39.90 -28.32
#